data_AF-A0A929HDJ9-F1
#
_entry.id   AF-A0A929HDJ9-F1
#
_cell.length_a   1.000
_cell.length_b   1.000
_cell.length_c   1.000
_cell.angle_alpha   90.00
_cell.angle_beta   90.00
_cell.angle_gamma   90.00
#
_symmetry.space_group_name_H-M   'P 1'
#
loop_
_entity.id
_entity.type
_entity.pdbx_description
1 polymer ?
#
loop_
_entity_poly.entity_id
_entity_poly.type
_entity_poly.pdbx_seq_one_letter_code
_entity_poly.pdbx_strand_id
1 'polypeptide(L)' 'MEPRKILVKEGDTAIVTCPFCQKMRKLSVGKYKEKGKRDLTIRCSCETVFQVLLEFRKYP' A
#
# COMPACT_ATOMS: atom_id res chain seq x y z
N MET A 1 -6.67 14.97 -2.62
CA MET A 1 -6.24 14.08 -1.52
C MET A 1 -4.86 13.57 -1.86
N GLU A 2 -3.87 13.82 -1.01
CA GLU A 2 -2.51 13.30 -1.24
C GLU A 2 -2.45 11.79 -0.98
N PRO A 3 -1.75 11.01 -1.81
CA PRO A 3 -1.65 9.57 -1.62
C PRO A 3 -0.84 9.27 -0.35
N ARG A 4 -1.40 8.44 0.53
CA ARG A 4 -0.68 8.03 1.75
C ARG A 4 0.51 7.15 1.36
N LYS A 5 1.70 7.58 1.77
CA LYS A 5 2.94 6.81 1.62
C LYS A 5 2.92 5.61 2.55
N ILE A 6 3.09 4.42 1.98
CA ILE A 6 3.10 3.17 2.72
C ILE A 6 4.44 2.51 2.56
N LEU A 7 5.02 2.21 3.71
CA LEU A 7 6.34 1.65 3.82
C LEU A 7 6.24 0.12 3.71
N VAL A 8 6.89 -0.42 2.69
CA VAL A 8 6.89 -1.87 2.41
C VAL A 8 7.89 -2.55 3.36
N LYS A 9 7.44 -3.59 4.08
CA LYS A 9 8.31 -4.41 4.95
C LYS A 9 9.07 -5.45 4.13
N GLU A 10 10.16 -5.99 4.71
CA GLU A 10 10.89 -7.13 4.15
C GLU A 10 9.94 -8.28 3.79
N GLY A 11 10.19 -8.93 2.65
CA GLY A 11 9.29 -9.93 2.06
C GLY A 11 8.20 -9.34 1.16
N ASP A 12 8.44 -8.17 0.57
CA ASP A 12 7.55 -7.50 -0.38
C ASP A 12 6.09 -7.41 0.09
N THR A 13 5.87 -7.18 1.39
CA THR A 13 4.54 -7.06 1.99
C THR A 13 4.33 -5.65 2.55
N ALA A 14 3.25 -5.00 2.12
CA ALA A 14 2.83 -3.69 2.62
C ALA A 14 1.69 -3.86 3.63
N ILE A 15 1.78 -3.15 4.75
CA ILE A 15 0.67 -3.03 5.70
C ILE A 15 -0.06 -1.74 5.37
N VAL A 16 -1.31 -1.86 4.94
CA VAL A 16 -2.17 -0.74 4.59
C VAL A 16 -3.20 -0.51 5.66
N THR A 17 -3.17 0.68 6.25
CA THR A 17 -4.18 1.11 7.21
C THR A 17 -5.20 2.01 6.53
N CYS A 18 -6.48 1.63 6.60
CA CYS A 18 -7.56 2.45 6.08
C CYS A 18 -7.67 3.76 6.88
N PRO A 19 -7.69 4.94 6.24
CA PRO A 19 -7.82 6.22 6.95
C PRO A 19 -9.21 6.43 7.58
N PHE A 20 -10.24 5.70 7.12
CA PHE A 20 -11.62 5.89 7.56
C PHE A 20 -12.00 4.97 8.73
N CYS A 21 -11.73 3.66 8.61
CA CYS A 21 -12.08 2.68 9.63
C CYS A 21 -10.88 2.16 10.44
N GLN A 22 -9.67 2.65 10.15
CA GLN A 22 -8.42 2.23 10.80
C GLN A 22 -8.08 0.74 10.69
N LYS A 23 -8.83 -0.03 9.88
CA LYS A 23 -8.52 -1.44 9.60
C LYS A 23 -7.21 -1.57 8.86
N MET A 24 -6.36 -2.47 9.35
CA MET A 24 -5.10 -2.84 8.72
C MET A 24 -5.32 -4.01 7.77
N ARG A 25 -4.72 -3.94 6.59
CA ARG A 25 -4.74 -5.00 5.59
C ARG A 25 -3.32 -5.26 5.11
N LYS A 26 -2.90 -6.52 5.15
CA LYS A 26 -1.62 -6.94 4.57
C LYS A 26 -1.83 -7.18 3.07
N LEU A 27 -0.97 -6.61 2.25
CA LEU A 27 -0.98 -6.79 0.80
C LEU A 27 0.41 -7.21 0.34
N SER A 28 0.48 -8.27 -0.46
CA SER A 28 1.71 -8.66 -1.14
C SER A 28 1.93 -7.70 -2.31
N VAL A 29 3.02 -6.95 -2.26
CA VAL A 29 3.36 -5.91 -3.23
C VAL A 29 4.50 -6.28 -4.18
N GLY A 30 5.04 -7.50 -4.07
CA GLY A 30 6.08 -8.01 -4.97
C GLY A 30 5.69 -7.91 -6.45
N LYS A 31 4.45 -8.29 -6.78
CA LYS A 31 3.91 -8.19 -8.15
C LYS A 31 3.82 -6.76 -8.68
N TYR A 32 3.72 -5.75 -7.82
CA TYR A 32 3.68 -4.35 -8.23
C TYR A 32 5.08 -3.75 -8.37
N LYS A 33 6.03 -4.22 -7.55
CA LYS A 33 7.46 -3.90 -7.65
C LYS A 33 8.03 -4.31 -9.00
N GLU A 34 7.76 -5.54 -9.44
CA GLU A 34 8.22 -6.07 -10.74
C GLU A 34 7.67 -5.27 -11.92
N LYS A 35 6.43 -4.78 -11.80
CA LYS A 35 5.77 -3.95 -12.83
C LYS A 35 6.16 -2.47 -12.78
N GLY A 36 7.01 -2.06 -11.84
CA GLY A 36 7.37 -0.65 -11.62
C GLY A 36 6.22 0.22 -11.10
N LYS A 37 5.08 -0.38 -10.72
CA LYS A 37 3.88 0.33 -10.29
C LYS A 37 3.94 0.60 -8.79
N ARG A 38 3.94 1.88 -8.42
CA ARG A 38 4.02 2.33 -7.01
C ARG A 38 2.68 2.82 -6.47
N ASP A 39 1.79 3.26 -7.35
CA ASP A 39 0.43 3.66 -7.02
C ASP A 39 -0.51 2.45 -6.90
N LEU A 40 -1.23 2.37 -5.80
CA LEU A 40 -2.27 1.37 -5.58
C LEU A 40 -3.56 2.02 -5.14
N THR A 41 -4.64 1.69 -5.83
CA THR A 41 -6.00 2.02 -5.40
C THR A 41 -6.55 0.87 -4.57
N ILE A 42 -6.91 1.13 -3.32
CA ILE A 42 -7.35 0.11 -2.37
C ILE A 42 -8.78 0.41 -1.96
N ARG A 43 -9.66 -0.58 -2.15
CA ARG A 43 -11.02 -0.57 -1.61
C ARG A 43 -11.03 -1.25 -0.25
N CYS A 44 -11.48 -0.52 0.77
CA CYS A 44 -11.67 -1.07 2.10
C CYS A 44 -13.01 -1.81 2.23
N SER A 45 -13.14 -2.64 3.25
CA SER A 45 -14.42 -3.24 3.65
C SER A 45 -15.45 -2.22 4.15
N CYS A 46 -15.01 -1.02 4.56
CA CYS A 46 -15.92 0.09 4.89
C CYS A 46 -16.37 0.87 3.64
N GLU A 47 -16.28 0.23 2.47
CA GLU A 47 -16.68 0.74 1.14
C GLU A 47 -15.92 1.97 0.62
N THR A 48 -15.08 2.59 1.45
CA THR A 48 -14.21 3.70 1.04
C THR A 48 -13.07 3.21 0.17
N VAL A 49 -12.77 3.99 -0.86
CA VAL A 49 -11.63 3.80 -1.76
C VAL A 49 -10.59 4.87 -1.47
N PHE A 50 -9.32 4.48 -1.37
CA PHE A 50 -8.22 5.41 -1.18
C PHE A 50 -6.98 4.95 -1.95
N GLN A 51 -6.16 5.92 -2.34
CA GLN A 51 -4.91 5.67 -3.04
C GLN A 51 -3.75 5.65 -2.06
N VAL A 52 -2.83 4.71 -2.27
CA VAL A 52 -1.60 4.59 -1.51
C VAL A 52 -0.42 4.57 -2.47
N LEU A 53 0.67 5.19 -2.04
CA LEU A 53 1.93 5.17 -2.75
C LEU A 53 2.87 4.23 -2.00
N LEU A 54 3.28 3.15 -2.66
CA LEU A 54 4.27 2.23 -2.15
C LEU A 54 5.65 2.87 -2.21
N GLU A 55 6.23 3.10 -1.04
CA GLU A 55 7.64 3.43 -0.92
C GLU A 55 8.39 2.13 -0.64
N PHE A 56 8.84 1.52 -1.74
CA PHE A 56 9.85 0.47 -1.68
C PHE A 56 11.15 1.13 -1.22
N ARG A 57 11.65 0.74 -0.06
CA ARG A 57 13.00 1.14 0.35
C ARG A 57 13.98 0.56 -0.67
N LYS A 58 14.58 1.44 -1.48
CA LYS A 58 15.78 1.10 -2.25
C LYS A 58 16.94 1.19 -1.26
N TYR A 59 17.49 0.03 -0.88
CA TYR A 59 18.84 -0.21 -0.34
C TYR A 59 19.09 0.01 1.17
N PRO A 60 20.16 -0.63 1.73
CA PRO A 60 21.26 -1.40 1.09
C PRO A 60 20.98 -2.86 0.73
#